data_AF-A0AAD7JGP2-F1
#
_entry.id   AF-A0AAD7JGP2-F1
#
_cell.length_a   1.000
_cell.length_b   1.000
_cell.length_c   1.000
_cell.angle_alpha   90.00
_cell.angle_beta   90.00
_cell.angle_gamma   90.00
#
_symmetry.space_group_name_H-M   'P 1'
#
loop_
_entity.id
_entity.type
_entity.pdbx_description
1 polymer ?
#
loop_
_entity_poly.entity_id
_entity_poly.type
_entity_poly.pdbx_seq_one_letter_code
_entity_poly.pdbx_strand_id
1 'polypeptide(L)'
;MSTQRIRQKKVPKPPACDTCKAKRVLCLPQPNGAPCPRCVDKNNVCTTTPIRRGRPAKNSEPRRAEKPELAMSQMPTPSSSSSMTILSPQVYESLDESLGLTPEIVEHFFDCFERMSSSMNPVVLNSSLKRTIQTAAFQISLLPTETRVLALVIVALGSLVSFHESVLGPGPRPASPADISFFAFASSHTDVLINCGARRAPTCRALHAAALRAAWDTGVMLNVSIENAASCFLLDTLESNGPSGLSRPWATAYMSHVRALAPMWRTPNITPPQSSNWAGFLMAEALLSTRGRKPISVTPGDQILLCGPEPRSLEQFLAWVQASAEKPGARMLFDSMKSYSFHVTQLARELWETVIGDHVRLAPLPESAVIHLLSSLSLIHAIHTHLMSRVDALCPDSRSADATAFCRNDEWSEDRAVRSCAYGIAMGFVGLVLPLYRELSYRVGLLANAEPRASASVALARERLGLLAAQARGMAGLAVHELAHAVRLLRWYYAPIHGHTLAEYARFALEEAESVPVLEPERVRDLATIGAQLRTVGYSLDLLSAPDTLQLLSRLERYIDSHTPAMAMDEFVTLGSADLTSPEGNNHSELERLEDFGLPPLGHDLSWTDDILLVTLPV
;
A
#
# COMPACT_ATOMS: atom_id res chain seq x y z
N MET A 1 36.65 41.67 -66.97
CA MET A 1 37.03 40.47 -66.19
C MET A 1 36.89 40.80 -64.72
N SER A 2 35.80 40.37 -64.08
CA SER A 2 35.47 40.73 -62.68
C SER A 2 35.18 39.45 -61.90
N THR A 3 36.06 39.14 -60.94
CA THR A 3 36.00 37.98 -60.05
C THR A 3 34.98 38.21 -58.93
N GLN A 4 33.86 37.47 -58.96
CA GLN A 4 32.91 37.41 -57.85
C GLN A 4 33.47 36.56 -56.70
N ARG A 5 33.62 37.19 -55.52
CA ARG A 5 34.00 36.55 -54.25
C ARG A 5 32.84 35.72 -53.70
N ILE A 6 33.05 34.40 -53.61
CA ILE A 6 32.16 33.47 -52.89
C ILE A 6 32.26 33.76 -51.39
N ARG A 7 31.16 34.21 -50.77
CA ARG A 7 31.03 34.33 -49.31
C ARG A 7 30.92 32.92 -48.69
N GLN A 8 31.99 32.43 -48.07
CA GLN A 8 31.95 31.20 -47.28
C GLN A 8 31.11 31.42 -46.00
N LYS A 9 30.08 30.58 -45.80
CA LYS A 9 29.28 30.54 -44.56
C LYS A 9 30.19 30.11 -43.40
N LYS A 10 30.27 30.94 -42.35
CA LYS A 10 31.02 30.63 -41.12
C LYS A 10 30.38 29.44 -40.41
N VAL A 11 31.12 28.33 -40.29
CA VAL A 11 30.71 27.17 -39.49
C VAL A 11 30.72 27.56 -38.00
N PRO A 12 29.65 27.29 -37.23
CA PRO A 12 29.63 27.58 -35.80
C PRO A 12 30.71 26.77 -35.07
N LYS A 13 31.50 27.45 -34.24
CA LYS A 13 32.59 26.85 -33.45
C LYS A 13 32.02 25.86 -32.42
N PRO A 14 32.65 24.69 -32.21
CA PRO A 14 32.22 23.76 -31.16
C PRO A 14 32.41 24.37 -29.76
N PRO A 15 31.66 23.90 -28.75
CA PRO A 15 31.88 24.34 -27.38
C PRO A 15 33.23 23.86 -26.83
N ALA A 16 33.75 24.57 -25.81
CA ALA A 16 34.98 24.20 -25.12
C ALA A 16 34.79 22.93 -24.27
N CYS A 17 35.85 22.12 -24.10
CA CYS A 17 35.84 20.99 -23.16
C CYS A 17 35.82 21.47 -21.69
N ASP A 18 35.42 20.59 -20.77
CA ASP A 18 35.25 20.94 -19.37
C ASP A 18 36.55 21.44 -18.72
N THR A 19 37.69 20.84 -19.05
CA THR A 19 39.00 21.24 -18.50
C THR A 19 39.38 22.66 -18.94
N CYS A 20 39.18 23.01 -20.22
CA CYS A 20 39.47 24.35 -20.72
C CYS A 20 38.45 25.37 -20.20
N LYS A 21 37.18 24.96 -20.07
CA LYS A 21 36.11 25.79 -19.52
C LYS A 21 36.34 26.11 -18.04
N ALA A 22 36.69 25.12 -17.22
CA ALA A 22 37.00 25.29 -15.80
C ALA A 22 38.21 26.21 -15.60
N LYS A 23 39.25 26.06 -16.43
CA LYS A 23 40.45 26.93 -16.40
C LYS A 23 40.24 28.29 -17.09
N ARG A 24 39.04 28.58 -17.62
CA ARG A 24 38.70 29.81 -18.36
C ARG A 24 39.68 30.13 -19.50
N VAL A 25 40.13 29.11 -20.23
CA VAL A 25 41.07 29.24 -21.35
C VAL A 25 40.43 28.84 -22.69
N LEU A 26 40.97 29.38 -23.79
CA LEU A 26 40.51 29.05 -25.14
C LEU A 26 40.75 27.57 -25.46
N CYS A 27 39.69 26.86 -25.81
CA CYS A 27 39.74 25.45 -26.25
C CYS A 27 39.90 25.36 -27.77
N LEU A 28 40.70 24.37 -28.22
CA LEU A 28 40.87 24.01 -29.63
C LEU A 28 40.32 22.60 -29.87
N PRO A 29 38.99 22.44 -29.96
CA PRO A 29 38.35 21.13 -30.10
C PRO A 29 38.76 20.46 -31.42
N GLN A 30 39.07 19.16 -31.35
CA GLN A 30 39.41 18.34 -32.52
C GLN A 30 38.14 17.66 -33.07
N PRO A 31 37.97 17.55 -34.40
CA PRO A 31 36.74 17.04 -35.01
C PRO A 31 36.47 15.55 -34.73
N ASN A 32 37.50 14.77 -34.37
CA ASN A 32 37.42 13.31 -34.27
C ASN A 32 37.20 12.82 -32.82
N GLY A 33 36.77 13.69 -31.91
CA GLY A 33 36.66 13.33 -30.48
C GLY A 33 37.98 13.29 -29.72
N ALA A 34 39.12 13.47 -30.40
CA ALA A 34 40.45 13.49 -29.78
C ALA A 34 40.58 14.61 -28.72
N PRO A 35 41.39 14.41 -27.66
CA PRO A 35 41.64 15.42 -26.64
C PRO A 35 42.21 16.69 -27.26
N CYS A 36 41.80 17.87 -26.76
CA CYS A 36 42.30 19.13 -27.31
C CYS A 36 43.81 19.29 -27.02
N PRO A 37 44.58 19.97 -27.89
CA PRO A 37 46.04 20.11 -27.73
C PRO A 37 46.47 20.62 -26.36
N ARG A 38 45.72 21.57 -25.78
CA ARG A 38 46.00 22.11 -24.44
C ARG A 38 45.85 21.09 -23.30
N CYS A 39 44.91 20.16 -23.43
CA CYS A 39 44.75 19.09 -22.45
C CYS A 39 45.89 18.08 -22.58
N VAL A 40 46.31 17.79 -23.83
CA VAL A 40 47.45 16.91 -24.14
C VAL A 40 48.74 17.50 -23.57
N ASP A 41 49.06 18.76 -23.87
CA ASP A 41 50.30 19.43 -23.41
C ASP A 41 50.43 19.48 -21.88
N LYS A 42 49.29 19.54 -21.18
CA LYS A 42 49.24 19.61 -19.72
C LYS A 42 48.95 18.27 -19.05
N ASN A 43 48.98 17.18 -19.82
CA ASN A 43 48.69 15.82 -19.37
C ASN A 43 47.40 15.69 -18.54
N ASN A 44 46.33 16.43 -18.92
CA ASN A 44 45.02 16.36 -18.26
C ASN A 44 44.05 15.52 -19.09
N VAL A 45 43.23 14.70 -18.44
CA VAL A 45 42.18 13.92 -19.12
C VAL A 45 41.10 14.87 -19.66
N CYS A 46 40.92 14.88 -20.98
CA CYS A 46 39.89 15.65 -21.66
C CYS A 46 38.62 14.79 -21.79
N THR A 47 37.76 14.78 -20.77
CA THR A 47 36.59 13.89 -20.68
C THR A 47 35.42 14.25 -21.58
N THR A 48 35.40 15.45 -22.17
CA THR A 48 34.26 15.96 -22.95
C THR A 48 34.69 16.65 -24.23
N THR A 49 35.05 15.88 -25.26
CA THR A 49 35.01 16.40 -26.64
C THR A 49 33.55 16.28 -27.12
N PRO A 50 32.78 17.38 -27.21
CA PRO A 50 31.34 17.30 -27.43
C PRO A 50 31.03 16.82 -28.85
N ILE A 51 30.53 15.60 -28.98
CA ILE A 51 29.80 15.14 -30.17
C ILE A 51 28.58 16.04 -30.34
N ARG A 52 28.35 16.57 -31.55
CA ARG A 52 27.19 17.44 -31.85
C ARG A 52 25.89 16.72 -31.47
N ARG A 53 25.30 17.05 -30.32
CA ARG A 53 23.93 16.64 -30.00
C ARG A 53 23.00 17.45 -30.91
N GLY A 54 22.44 16.79 -31.92
CA GLY A 54 21.42 17.38 -32.78
C GLY A 54 20.23 17.83 -31.93
N ARG A 55 19.93 19.13 -31.94
CA ARG A 55 18.69 19.67 -31.37
C ARG A 55 17.53 19.16 -32.24
N PRO A 56 16.43 18.61 -31.68
CA PRO A 56 15.28 18.21 -32.48
C PRO A 56 14.82 19.39 -33.34
N ALA A 57 14.74 19.18 -34.65
CA ALA A 57 14.30 20.20 -35.58
C ALA A 57 12.82 20.52 -35.32
N LYS A 58 12.53 21.79 -35.05
CA LYS A 58 11.19 22.35 -35.03
C LYS A 58 10.71 22.39 -36.48
N ASN A 59 9.93 21.39 -36.90
CA ASN A 59 9.40 21.30 -38.25
C ASN A 59 8.49 22.50 -38.53
N SER A 60 8.96 23.36 -39.42
CA SER A 60 8.17 24.27 -40.24
C SER A 60 7.44 23.45 -41.32
N GLU A 61 6.14 23.72 -41.44
CA GLU A 61 5.21 23.17 -42.44
C GLU A 61 5.70 23.26 -43.89
N PRO A 62 5.16 22.40 -44.76
CA PRO A 62 4.79 22.79 -46.10
C PRO A 62 3.31 22.54 -46.42
N ARG A 63 2.63 23.62 -46.79
CA ARG A 63 1.56 23.77 -47.80
C ARG A 63 0.88 22.49 -48.35
N ARG A 64 -0.37 22.32 -47.93
CA ARG A 64 -1.63 22.23 -48.73
C ARG A 64 -1.73 21.15 -49.83
N ALA A 65 -2.47 20.07 -49.54
CA ALA A 65 -3.45 19.46 -50.44
C ALA A 65 -4.57 18.76 -49.61
N GLU A 66 -5.78 19.30 -49.77
CA GLU A 66 -7.15 18.74 -49.69
C GLU A 66 -7.61 17.77 -48.57
N LYS A 67 -8.79 18.13 -48.04
CA LYS A 67 -9.65 17.59 -46.95
C LYS A 67 -10.29 16.22 -47.29
N PRO A 68 -10.74 15.39 -46.31
CA PRO A 68 -11.92 15.65 -45.46
C PRO A 68 -11.71 15.32 -43.97
N GLU A 69 -12.01 16.24 -43.03
CA GLU A 69 -13.29 16.43 -42.33
C GLU A 69 -13.66 15.30 -41.37
N LEU A 70 -13.26 15.44 -40.09
CA LEU A 70 -13.92 14.86 -38.92
C LEU A 70 -13.60 15.74 -37.70
N ALA A 71 -14.66 16.09 -36.96
CA ALA A 71 -14.71 17.13 -35.94
C ALA A 71 -14.04 16.73 -34.61
N MET A 72 -13.30 17.67 -34.00
CA MET A 72 -12.97 17.61 -32.58
C MET A 72 -13.08 18.98 -31.92
N SER A 73 -13.62 18.92 -30.70
CA SER A 73 -14.11 19.97 -29.85
C SER A 73 -13.01 20.88 -29.29
N GLN A 74 -13.35 22.16 -29.10
CA GLN A 74 -12.50 23.19 -28.53
C GLN A 74 -12.38 23.04 -27.00
N MET A 75 -11.16 23.14 -26.48
CA MET A 75 -10.88 23.41 -25.06
C MET A 75 -10.10 24.73 -24.97
N PRO A 76 -10.51 25.70 -24.13
CA PRO A 76 -9.81 26.96 -23.96
C PRO A 76 -8.65 26.83 -22.96
N THR A 77 -7.48 27.34 -23.35
CA THR A 77 -6.33 27.57 -22.46
C THR A 77 -6.49 28.90 -21.72
N PRO A 78 -6.45 28.96 -20.37
CA PRO A 78 -6.26 30.22 -19.67
C PRO A 78 -4.76 30.51 -19.54
N SER A 79 -4.38 31.69 -20.02
CA SER A 79 -3.12 32.35 -19.69
C SER A 79 -3.32 33.08 -18.38
N SER A 80 -2.53 32.78 -17.34
CA SER A 80 -2.31 33.71 -16.23
C SER A 80 -1.05 33.34 -15.45
N SER A 81 -0.17 34.32 -15.38
CA SER A 81 0.95 34.47 -14.46
C SER A 81 0.46 34.42 -13.01
N SER A 82 0.84 33.39 -12.26
CA SER A 82 0.56 33.28 -10.82
C SER A 82 1.82 33.61 -10.02
N SER A 83 1.80 34.77 -9.36
CA SER A 83 2.54 34.99 -8.12
C SER A 83 1.94 34.07 -7.04
N MET A 84 2.77 33.45 -6.22
CA MET A 84 2.34 32.62 -5.09
C MET A 84 1.63 33.48 -4.04
N THR A 85 0.30 33.54 -4.09
CA THR A 85 -0.52 34.15 -3.05
C THR A 85 -0.94 33.05 -2.07
N ILE A 86 -0.52 33.17 -0.81
CA ILE A 86 -0.99 32.33 0.29
C ILE A 86 -2.51 32.48 0.37
N LEU A 87 -3.25 31.37 0.31
CA LEU A 87 -4.71 31.38 0.34
C LEU A 87 -5.24 31.93 1.68
N SER A 88 -6.06 32.98 1.59
CA SER A 88 -6.77 33.59 2.72
C SER A 88 -7.85 32.63 3.27
N PRO A 89 -8.20 32.67 4.58
CA PRO A 89 -9.26 31.84 5.19
C PRO A 89 -10.59 31.82 4.42
N GLN A 90 -10.97 32.92 3.76
CA GLN A 90 -12.21 33.03 2.96
C GLN A 90 -12.28 32.06 1.77
N VAL A 91 -11.13 31.62 1.22
CA VAL A 91 -11.13 30.64 0.12
C VAL A 91 -11.48 29.24 0.62
N TYR A 92 -11.21 28.94 1.89
CA TYR A 92 -11.49 27.63 2.48
C TYR A 92 -12.94 27.50 2.93
N GLU A 93 -13.58 28.57 3.42
CA GLU A 93 -15.03 28.55 3.68
C GLU A 93 -15.82 28.26 2.39
N SER A 94 -15.44 28.89 1.28
CA SER A 94 -16.02 28.60 -0.03
C SER A 94 -15.75 27.16 -0.51
N LEU A 95 -14.63 26.56 -0.10
CA LEU A 95 -14.30 25.18 -0.41
C LEU A 95 -15.18 24.20 0.38
N ASP A 96 -15.36 24.43 1.68
CA ASP A 96 -16.19 23.61 2.55
C ASP A 96 -17.65 23.61 2.08
N GLU A 97 -18.18 24.78 1.70
CA GLU A 97 -19.53 24.89 1.09
C GLU A 97 -19.61 24.16 -0.26
N SER A 98 -18.60 24.30 -1.12
CA SER A 98 -18.59 23.64 -2.44
C SER A 98 -18.49 22.11 -2.36
N LEU A 99 -17.89 21.60 -1.29
CA LEU A 99 -17.71 20.17 -1.03
C LEU A 99 -18.81 19.59 -0.13
N GLY A 100 -19.71 20.43 0.40
CA GLY A 100 -20.76 20.02 1.33
C GLY A 100 -20.21 19.48 2.65
N LEU A 101 -19.09 20.01 3.14
CA LEU A 101 -18.41 19.57 4.36
C LEU A 101 -19.04 20.21 5.60
N THR A 102 -20.17 19.68 6.05
CA THR A 102 -20.73 20.02 7.37
C THR A 102 -19.89 19.40 8.52
N PRO A 103 -19.95 19.94 9.75
CA PRO A 103 -19.27 19.34 10.90
C PRO A 103 -19.60 17.85 11.10
N GLU A 104 -20.85 17.46 10.89
CA GLU A 104 -21.33 16.09 11.09
C GLU A 104 -20.73 15.12 10.07
N ILE A 105 -20.62 15.53 8.79
CA ILE A 105 -20.02 14.67 7.77
C ILE A 105 -18.50 14.57 7.96
N VAL A 106 -17.85 15.64 8.44
CA VAL A 106 -16.41 15.63 8.77
C VAL A 106 -16.16 14.67 9.93
N GLU A 107 -16.93 14.76 11.02
CA GLU A 107 -16.86 13.82 12.15
C GLU A 107 -17.02 12.36 11.67
N HIS A 108 -18.04 12.09 10.84
CA HIS A 108 -18.24 10.77 10.25
C HIS A 108 -17.03 10.28 9.43
N PHE A 109 -16.36 11.15 8.68
CA PHE A 109 -15.15 10.75 7.95
C PHE A 109 -13.96 10.43 8.88
N PHE A 110 -13.82 11.15 10.00
CA PHE A 110 -12.83 10.82 11.02
C PHE A 110 -13.13 9.45 11.65
N ASP A 111 -14.38 9.16 12.00
CA ASP A 111 -14.80 7.85 12.50
C ASP A 111 -14.55 6.72 11.50
N CYS A 112 -14.73 7.01 10.21
CA CYS A 112 -14.39 6.09 9.13
C CYS A 112 -12.87 5.85 9.06
N PHE A 113 -12.07 6.91 9.15
CA PHE A 113 -10.61 6.84 9.09
C PHE A 113 -10.00 6.10 10.28
N GLU A 114 -10.50 6.30 11.51
CA GLU A 114 -9.99 5.62 12.71
C GLU A 114 -10.05 4.09 12.61
N ARG A 115 -10.97 3.57 11.79
CA ARG A 115 -11.12 2.13 11.50
C ARG A 115 -10.15 1.61 10.43
N MET A 116 -9.49 2.48 9.68
CA MET A 116 -8.50 2.09 8.66
C MET A 116 -7.14 1.80 9.28
N SER A 117 -6.36 0.86 8.76
CA SER A 117 -5.03 0.59 9.34
C SER A 117 -4.04 1.75 9.17
N SER A 118 -4.29 2.68 8.24
CA SER A 118 -3.52 3.92 8.09
C SER A 118 -3.59 4.83 9.32
N SER A 119 -4.64 4.74 10.15
CA SER A 119 -4.74 5.49 11.41
C SER A 119 -3.71 5.04 12.45
N MET A 120 -3.19 3.81 12.32
CA MET A 120 -2.21 3.21 13.23
C MET A 120 -0.76 3.60 12.92
N ASN A 121 -0.53 4.45 11.91
CA ASN A 121 0.81 4.93 11.60
C ASN A 121 1.37 5.75 12.79
N PRO A 122 2.63 5.51 13.23
CA PRO A 122 3.20 6.22 14.38
C PRO A 122 3.16 7.75 14.29
N VAL A 123 3.33 8.32 13.08
CA VAL A 123 3.29 9.77 12.88
C VAL A 123 1.87 10.31 12.98
N VAL A 124 0.89 9.57 12.48
CA VAL A 124 -0.54 9.93 12.60
C VAL A 124 -0.96 9.91 14.07
N LEU A 125 -0.58 8.87 14.82
CA LEU A 125 -0.87 8.74 16.25
C LEU A 125 -0.23 9.84 17.10
N ASN A 126 0.95 10.34 16.69
CA ASN A 126 1.65 11.41 17.36
C ASN A 126 1.12 12.82 17.01
N SER A 127 0.21 12.94 16.04
CA SER A 127 -0.37 14.23 15.67
C SER A 127 -1.35 14.73 16.74
N SER A 128 -1.45 16.05 16.92
CA SER A 128 -2.45 16.63 17.83
C SER A 128 -3.84 16.76 17.20
N LEU A 129 -4.01 16.26 15.97
CA LEU A 129 -5.16 16.57 15.12
C LEU A 129 -6.50 16.23 15.77
N LYS A 130 -6.63 15.05 16.40
CA LYS A 130 -7.90 14.63 17.02
C LYS A 130 -8.41 15.64 18.06
N ARG A 131 -7.51 16.14 18.91
CA ARG A 131 -7.85 17.18 19.90
C ARG A 131 -8.18 18.50 19.22
N THR A 132 -7.39 18.89 18.22
CA THR A 132 -7.55 20.18 17.53
C THR A 132 -8.85 20.24 16.73
N ILE A 133 -9.22 19.18 16.00
CA ILE A 133 -10.47 19.13 15.22
C ILE A 133 -11.71 19.13 16.11
N GLN A 134 -11.67 18.42 17.24
CA GLN A 134 -12.75 18.44 18.24
C GLN A 134 -12.92 19.84 18.84
N THR A 135 -11.81 20.51 19.18
CA THR A 135 -11.83 21.88 19.70
C THR A 135 -12.39 22.87 18.67
N ALA A 136 -12.14 22.62 17.38
CA ALA A 136 -12.69 23.39 16.27
C ALA A 136 -14.12 22.98 15.89
N ALA A 137 -14.78 22.11 16.67
CA ALA A 137 -16.11 21.56 16.39
C ALA A 137 -16.23 21.02 14.95
N PHE A 138 -15.20 20.29 14.50
CA PHE A 138 -15.09 19.71 13.16
C PHE A 138 -15.13 20.70 11.98
N GLN A 139 -14.95 22.00 12.23
CA GLN A 139 -14.82 23.02 11.18
C GLN A 139 -13.38 23.11 10.68
N ILE A 140 -13.15 22.59 9.47
CA ILE A 140 -11.81 22.49 8.86
C ILE A 140 -11.20 23.88 8.59
N SER A 141 -12.01 24.85 8.18
CA SER A 141 -11.61 26.24 7.94
C SER A 141 -10.95 26.93 9.14
N LEU A 142 -11.28 26.51 10.37
CA LEU A 142 -10.75 27.08 11.61
C LEU A 142 -9.38 26.51 12.02
N LEU A 143 -8.92 25.44 11.36
CA LEU A 143 -7.66 24.78 11.70
C LEU A 143 -6.44 25.57 11.22
N PRO A 144 -5.28 25.44 11.89
CA PRO A 144 -3.98 25.89 11.36
C PRO A 144 -3.69 25.24 10.01
N THR A 145 -2.91 25.91 9.15
CA THR A 145 -2.71 25.50 7.75
C THR A 145 -2.28 24.03 7.59
N GLU A 146 -1.26 23.58 8.32
CA GLU A 146 -0.75 22.19 8.20
C GLU A 146 -1.77 21.17 8.73
N THR A 147 -2.38 21.47 9.88
CA THR A 147 -3.45 20.66 10.49
C THR A 147 -4.67 20.57 9.57
N ARG A 148 -4.99 21.65 8.85
CA ARG A 148 -6.08 21.71 7.87
C ARG A 148 -5.81 20.80 6.68
N VAL A 149 -4.58 20.80 6.15
CA VAL A 149 -4.20 19.86 5.07
C VAL A 149 -4.35 18.42 5.56
N LEU A 150 -3.83 18.09 6.74
CA LEU A 150 -3.97 16.75 7.31
C LEU A 150 -5.44 16.35 7.48
N ALA A 151 -6.29 17.25 7.99
CA ALA A 151 -7.72 17.01 8.12
C ALA A 151 -8.39 16.73 6.76
N LEU A 152 -8.09 17.52 5.72
CA LEU A 152 -8.61 17.29 4.37
C LEU A 152 -8.16 15.94 3.78
N VAL A 153 -6.92 15.54 4.03
CA VAL A 153 -6.40 14.23 3.59
C VAL A 153 -7.12 13.08 4.31
N ILE A 154 -7.35 13.22 5.63
CA ILE A 154 -8.14 12.25 6.41
C ILE A 154 -9.57 12.19 5.92
N VAL A 155 -10.21 13.33 5.64
CA VAL A 155 -11.55 13.38 5.06
C VAL A 155 -11.62 12.65 3.71
N ALA A 156 -10.62 12.84 2.84
CA ALA A 156 -10.54 12.14 1.56
C ALA A 156 -10.31 10.62 1.71
N LEU A 157 -9.58 10.17 2.73
CA LEU A 157 -9.44 8.73 3.03
C LEU A 157 -10.70 8.15 3.67
N GLY A 158 -11.26 8.83 4.66
CA GLY A 158 -12.50 8.44 5.33
C GLY A 158 -13.67 8.35 4.36
N SER A 159 -13.69 9.21 3.34
CA SER A 159 -14.71 9.13 2.29
C SER A 159 -14.66 7.82 1.52
N LEU A 160 -13.50 7.16 1.37
CA LEU A 160 -13.36 5.87 0.67
C LEU A 160 -14.12 4.73 1.34
N VAL A 161 -14.44 4.81 2.62
CA VAL A 161 -15.18 3.76 3.35
C VAL A 161 -16.52 4.26 3.92
N SER A 162 -16.89 5.51 3.58
CA SER A 162 -18.07 6.17 4.11
C SER A 162 -19.38 5.51 3.69
N PHE A 163 -20.25 5.26 4.67
CA PHE A 163 -21.61 4.77 4.48
C PHE A 163 -22.67 5.88 4.57
N HIS A 164 -22.25 7.14 4.66
CA HIS A 164 -23.16 8.27 4.81
C HIS A 164 -23.99 8.50 3.54
N GLU A 165 -25.26 8.87 3.73
CA GLU A 165 -26.23 9.03 2.63
C GLU A 165 -25.83 10.11 1.63
N SER A 166 -25.27 11.23 2.09
CA SER A 166 -24.79 12.29 1.20
C SER A 166 -23.62 11.87 0.29
N VAL A 167 -22.92 10.78 0.63
CA VAL A 167 -21.78 10.25 -0.14
C VAL A 167 -22.23 9.14 -1.09
N LEU A 168 -23.04 8.20 -0.61
CA LEU A 168 -23.50 7.06 -1.42
C LEU A 168 -24.73 7.37 -2.26
N GLY A 169 -25.51 8.39 -1.90
CA GLY A 169 -26.78 8.72 -2.53
C GLY A 169 -27.82 7.60 -2.37
N PRO A 170 -28.87 7.60 -3.22
CA PRO A 170 -29.95 6.63 -3.15
C PRO A 170 -29.48 5.21 -3.52
N GLY A 171 -30.05 4.20 -2.86
CA GLY A 171 -29.82 2.77 -3.10
C GLY A 171 -29.35 2.02 -1.84
N PRO A 172 -29.05 0.70 -1.95
CA PRO A 172 -28.59 -0.08 -0.81
C PRO A 172 -27.31 0.50 -0.21
N ARG A 173 -27.28 0.64 1.12
CA ARG A 173 -26.11 1.10 1.89
C ARG A 173 -26.13 0.46 3.29
N PRO A 174 -24.98 0.24 3.90
CA PRO A 174 -24.94 -0.23 5.27
C PRO A 174 -25.37 0.89 6.23
N ALA A 175 -26.00 0.52 7.34
CA ALA A 175 -26.35 1.46 8.42
C ALA A 175 -25.12 1.85 9.27
N SER A 176 -24.10 0.99 9.28
CA SER A 176 -22.83 1.21 9.97
C SER A 176 -21.72 0.37 9.32
N PRO A 177 -20.43 0.60 9.63
CA PRO A 177 -19.37 -0.29 9.17
C PRO A 177 -19.50 -1.70 9.73
N ALA A 178 -20.31 -1.88 10.77
CA ALA A 178 -20.60 -3.13 11.46
C ALA A 178 -21.81 -3.89 10.89
N ASP A 179 -22.41 -3.42 9.80
CA ASP A 179 -23.70 -3.92 9.33
C ASP A 179 -23.57 -5.31 8.68
N ILE A 180 -23.55 -6.34 9.54
CA ILE A 180 -23.37 -7.74 9.15
C ILE A 180 -24.43 -8.16 8.12
N SER A 181 -25.68 -7.72 8.31
CA SER A 181 -26.77 -8.13 7.43
C SER A 181 -26.60 -7.56 6.03
N PHE A 182 -26.20 -6.29 5.92
CA PHE A 182 -25.85 -5.69 4.65
C PHE A 182 -24.68 -6.41 3.98
N PHE A 183 -23.58 -6.66 4.69
CA PHE A 183 -22.39 -7.26 4.09
C PHE A 183 -22.57 -8.74 3.75
N ALA A 184 -23.36 -9.49 4.52
CA ALA A 184 -23.74 -10.86 4.16
C ALA A 184 -24.58 -10.89 2.88
N PHE A 185 -25.59 -10.02 2.78
CA PHE A 185 -26.41 -9.87 1.57
C PHE A 185 -25.59 -9.39 0.37
N ALA A 186 -24.74 -8.39 0.55
CA ALA A 186 -23.95 -7.81 -0.53
C ALA A 186 -22.81 -8.75 -0.99
N SER A 187 -22.34 -9.66 -0.13
CA SER A 187 -21.34 -10.67 -0.50
C SER A 187 -21.89 -11.75 -1.44
N SER A 188 -23.21 -12.00 -1.42
CA SER A 188 -23.89 -12.88 -2.38
C SER A 188 -24.32 -12.18 -3.67
N HIS A 189 -24.21 -10.84 -3.73
CA HIS A 189 -24.60 -10.02 -4.88
C HIS A 189 -23.47 -9.07 -5.26
N THR A 190 -22.56 -9.56 -6.11
CA THR A 190 -21.32 -8.86 -6.53
C THR A 190 -21.55 -7.39 -6.93
N ASP A 191 -22.66 -7.09 -7.59
CA ASP A 191 -22.99 -5.74 -8.05
C ASP A 191 -23.24 -4.74 -6.91
N VAL A 192 -23.70 -5.17 -5.73
CA VAL A 192 -24.09 -4.25 -4.65
C VAL A 192 -22.88 -3.49 -4.12
N LEU A 193 -21.80 -4.20 -3.79
CA LEU A 193 -20.57 -3.58 -3.27
C LEU A 193 -19.90 -2.73 -4.33
N ILE A 194 -19.78 -3.24 -5.56
CA ILE A 194 -19.18 -2.51 -6.70
C ILE A 194 -19.93 -1.19 -6.95
N ASN A 195 -21.26 -1.22 -6.90
CA ASN A 195 -22.08 -0.01 -7.07
C ASN A 195 -21.95 0.97 -5.89
N CYS A 196 -21.65 0.51 -4.67
CA CYS A 196 -21.29 1.42 -3.57
C CYS A 196 -20.00 2.19 -3.89
N GLY A 197 -18.93 1.49 -4.32
CA GLY A 197 -17.67 2.12 -4.70
C GLY A 197 -17.84 3.12 -5.84
N ALA A 198 -18.58 2.74 -6.89
CA ALA A 198 -18.84 3.60 -8.04
C ALA A 198 -19.63 4.87 -7.68
N ARG A 199 -20.69 4.77 -6.86
CA ARG A 199 -21.50 5.92 -6.42
C ARG A 199 -20.71 6.90 -5.56
N ARG A 200 -19.83 6.39 -4.70
CA ARG A 200 -18.94 7.18 -3.84
C ARG A 200 -17.80 7.86 -4.59
N ALA A 201 -17.37 7.29 -5.72
CA ALA A 201 -16.18 7.70 -6.46
C ALA A 201 -16.11 9.20 -6.82
N PRO A 202 -17.19 9.86 -7.30
CA PRO A 202 -17.16 11.29 -7.59
C PRO A 202 -16.80 12.15 -6.38
N THR A 203 -17.42 11.89 -5.23
CA THR A 203 -17.16 12.61 -3.97
C THR A 203 -15.73 12.39 -3.50
N CYS A 204 -15.26 11.14 -3.50
CA CYS A 204 -13.86 10.83 -3.15
C CYS A 204 -12.86 11.53 -4.06
N ARG A 205 -13.12 11.58 -5.38
CA ARG A 205 -12.24 12.30 -6.33
C ARG A 205 -12.22 13.80 -6.07
N ALA A 206 -13.37 14.40 -5.75
CA ALA A 206 -13.46 15.82 -5.41
C ALA A 206 -12.68 16.15 -4.13
N LEU A 207 -12.87 15.37 -3.07
CA LEU A 207 -12.17 15.53 -1.78
C LEU A 207 -10.66 15.28 -1.95
N HIS A 208 -10.27 14.25 -2.69
CA HIS A 208 -8.86 13.99 -3.00
C HIS A 208 -8.22 15.15 -3.77
N ALA A 209 -8.89 15.70 -4.79
CA ALA A 209 -8.40 16.85 -5.53
C ALA A 209 -8.31 18.13 -4.68
N ALA A 210 -9.18 18.30 -3.69
CA ALA A 210 -9.10 19.39 -2.72
C ALA A 210 -7.90 19.21 -1.78
N ALA A 211 -7.70 18.01 -1.24
CA ALA A 211 -6.57 17.67 -0.37
C ALA A 211 -5.22 17.85 -1.09
N LEU A 212 -5.09 17.39 -2.34
CA LEU A 212 -3.89 17.58 -3.15
C LEU A 212 -3.59 19.07 -3.39
N ARG A 213 -4.59 19.87 -3.76
CA ARG A 213 -4.41 21.31 -3.95
C ARG A 213 -3.91 21.98 -2.66
N ALA A 214 -4.57 21.72 -1.53
CA ALA A 214 -4.15 22.27 -0.24
C ALA A 214 -2.72 21.85 0.15
N ALA A 215 -2.34 20.61 -0.14
CA ALA A 215 -1.00 20.09 0.13
C ALA A 215 0.08 20.79 -0.72
N TRP A 216 -0.19 21.02 -2.00
CA TRP A 216 0.71 21.75 -2.90
C TRP A 216 0.86 23.21 -2.50
N ASP A 217 -0.25 23.89 -2.22
CA ASP A 217 -0.26 25.31 -1.87
C ASP A 217 0.48 25.57 -0.53
N THR A 218 0.39 24.62 0.40
CA THR A 218 1.08 24.70 1.71
C THR A 218 2.55 24.25 1.63
N GLY A 219 2.93 23.52 0.58
CA GLY A 219 4.28 22.98 0.43
C GLY A 219 4.61 21.87 1.44
N VAL A 220 3.67 20.97 1.72
CA VAL A 220 3.82 19.94 2.78
C VAL A 220 5.00 18.99 2.55
N MET A 221 5.50 18.84 1.32
CA MET A 221 6.70 18.04 1.04
C MET A 221 7.99 18.71 1.53
N LEU A 222 8.00 20.02 1.72
CA LEU A 222 9.20 20.82 1.98
C LEU A 222 9.31 21.26 3.44
N ASN A 223 8.18 21.47 4.10
CA ASN A 223 8.12 21.98 5.48
C ASN A 223 8.02 20.82 6.47
N VAL A 224 9.04 20.63 7.30
CA VAL A 224 9.10 19.50 8.24
C VAL A 224 8.19 19.79 9.44
N SER A 225 7.14 18.99 9.59
CA SER A 225 6.29 18.91 10.79
C SER A 225 5.65 17.53 10.89
N ILE A 226 5.09 17.19 12.07
CA ILE A 226 4.40 15.91 12.28
C ILE A 226 3.17 15.83 11.36
N GLU A 227 2.43 16.93 11.24
CA GLU A 227 1.26 17.07 10.40
C GLU A 227 1.60 16.88 8.92
N ASN A 228 2.63 17.57 8.43
CA ASN A 228 3.06 17.46 7.02
C ASN A 228 3.62 16.06 6.70
N ALA A 229 4.32 15.44 7.65
CA ALA A 229 4.74 14.05 7.53
C ALA A 229 3.53 13.11 7.42
N ALA A 230 2.57 13.21 8.34
CA ALA A 230 1.34 12.43 8.29
C ALA A 230 0.56 12.67 6.98
N SER A 231 0.47 13.93 6.51
CA SER A 231 -0.17 14.26 5.23
C SER A 231 0.52 13.57 4.06
N CYS A 232 1.87 13.57 4.00
CA CYS A 232 2.62 12.88 2.95
C CYS A 232 2.35 11.37 2.97
N PHE A 233 2.35 10.72 4.14
CA PHE A 233 2.04 9.29 4.24
C PHE A 233 0.63 8.96 3.74
N LEU A 234 -0.36 9.74 4.17
CA LEU A 234 -1.76 9.51 3.81
C LEU A 234 -2.07 9.85 2.35
N LEU A 235 -1.43 10.88 1.78
CA LEU A 235 -1.49 11.18 0.34
C LEU A 235 -0.87 10.07 -0.50
N ASP A 236 0.26 9.51 -0.07
CA ASP A 236 0.85 8.35 -0.77
C ASP A 236 -0.11 7.14 -0.77
N THR A 237 -0.83 6.94 0.34
CA THR A 237 -1.88 5.91 0.45
C THR A 237 -3.03 6.16 -0.53
N LEU A 238 -3.51 7.41 -0.65
CA LEU A 238 -4.56 7.79 -1.60
C LEU A 238 -4.12 7.57 -3.06
N GLU A 239 -2.93 8.02 -3.41
CA GLU A 239 -2.40 7.89 -4.77
C GLU A 239 -2.01 6.45 -5.12
N SER A 240 -1.66 5.62 -4.14
CA SER A 240 -1.34 4.20 -4.35
C SER A 240 -2.51 3.35 -4.85
N ASN A 241 -3.75 3.85 -4.74
CA ASN A 241 -4.96 3.21 -5.26
C ASN A 241 -5.31 3.65 -6.69
N GLY A 242 -4.62 4.67 -7.23
CA GLY A 242 -4.81 5.15 -8.59
C GLY A 242 -3.87 4.50 -9.61
N PRO A 243 -3.99 4.81 -10.91
CA PRO A 243 -3.06 4.40 -11.97
C PRO A 243 -1.67 5.08 -11.87
N SER A 244 -1.24 5.43 -10.66
CA SER A 244 -0.12 6.30 -10.37
C SER A 244 1.21 5.69 -10.84
N GLY A 245 2.02 6.54 -11.47
CA GLY A 245 3.27 6.17 -12.14
C GLY A 245 4.35 5.56 -11.24
N LEU A 246 5.51 5.33 -11.85
CA LEU A 246 6.68 4.69 -11.22
C LEU A 246 7.22 5.47 -10.00
N SER A 247 6.91 6.76 -9.86
CA SER A 247 7.37 7.62 -8.76
C SER A 247 6.40 7.64 -7.57
N ARG A 248 6.94 7.63 -6.33
CA ARG A 248 6.22 7.87 -5.06
C ARG A 248 6.79 9.11 -4.36
N PRO A 249 6.47 10.33 -4.84
CA PRO A 249 7.04 11.57 -4.29
C PRO A 249 6.63 11.76 -2.82
N TRP A 250 5.37 11.44 -2.49
CA TRP A 250 4.85 11.56 -1.14
C TRP A 250 5.53 10.60 -0.15
N ALA A 251 5.72 9.31 -0.49
CA ALA A 251 6.51 8.40 0.34
C ALA A 251 7.96 8.88 0.54
N THR A 252 8.57 9.46 -0.49
CA THR A 252 9.95 10.00 -0.40
C THR A 252 10.02 11.19 0.54
N ALA A 253 9.09 12.15 0.41
CA ALA A 253 8.99 13.30 1.29
C ALA A 253 8.68 12.90 2.74
N TYR A 254 7.75 11.95 2.92
CA TYR A 254 7.44 11.37 4.22
C TYR A 254 8.69 10.79 4.89
N MET A 255 9.47 9.94 4.20
CA MET A 255 10.68 9.37 4.79
C MET A 255 11.73 10.45 5.11
N SER A 256 11.81 11.51 4.31
CA SER A 256 12.65 12.67 4.63
C SER A 256 12.20 13.37 5.92
N HIS A 257 10.89 13.60 6.09
CA HIS A 257 10.34 14.19 7.31
C HIS A 257 10.57 13.31 8.53
N VAL A 258 10.31 12.00 8.41
CA VAL A 258 10.54 11.03 9.49
C VAL A 258 11.99 11.07 9.95
N ARG A 259 12.96 11.09 9.04
CA ARG A 259 14.39 11.19 9.40
C ARG A 259 14.73 12.49 10.12
N ALA A 260 14.11 13.61 9.71
CA ALA A 260 14.32 14.91 10.33
C ALA A 260 13.66 15.01 11.73
N LEU A 261 12.50 14.37 11.92
CA LEU A 261 11.73 14.38 13.17
C LEU A 261 12.21 13.32 14.17
N ALA A 262 12.78 12.21 13.70
CA ALA A 262 13.19 11.09 14.55
C ALA A 262 14.09 11.48 15.75
N PRO A 263 15.05 12.43 15.63
CA PRO A 263 15.82 12.89 16.78
C PRO A 263 14.97 13.52 17.89
N MET A 264 13.83 14.14 17.55
CA MET A 264 12.92 14.79 18.51
C MET A 264 12.04 13.79 19.25
N TRP A 265 11.78 12.61 18.65
CA TRP A 265 11.00 11.54 19.29
C TRP A 265 11.83 10.67 20.23
N ARG A 266 13.16 10.84 20.25
CA ARG A 266 14.04 10.10 21.14
C ARG A 266 13.90 10.59 22.56
N THR A 267 12.97 10.00 23.31
CA THR A 267 13.23 9.70 24.71
C THR A 267 14.37 8.68 24.79
N PRO A 268 15.14 8.62 25.89
CA PRO A 268 16.28 7.69 25.98
C PRO A 268 15.92 6.21 25.77
N ASN A 269 14.63 5.84 25.82
CA ASN A 269 14.13 4.48 25.55
C ASN A 269 12.89 4.51 24.65
N ILE A 270 13.03 4.15 23.36
CA ILE A 270 11.87 3.83 22.49
C ILE A 270 11.12 2.67 23.15
N THR A 271 9.82 2.82 23.35
CA THR A 271 9.04 1.75 24.00
C THR A 271 8.91 0.55 23.04
N PRO A 272 8.85 -0.69 23.56
CA PRO A 272 8.67 -1.87 22.71
C PRO A 272 7.48 -1.77 21.75
N PRO A 273 6.30 -1.26 22.14
CA PRO A 273 5.17 -1.06 21.22
C PRO A 273 5.48 -0.09 20.07
N GLN A 274 6.14 1.04 20.38
CA GLN A 274 6.54 2.01 19.35
C GLN A 274 7.52 1.38 18.35
N SER A 275 8.48 0.61 18.85
CA SER A 275 9.44 -0.10 18.00
C SER A 275 8.77 -1.11 17.08
N SER A 276 7.77 -1.87 17.57
CA SER A 276 7.02 -2.84 16.76
C SER A 276 6.17 -2.15 15.70
N ASN A 277 5.50 -1.04 16.05
CA ASN A 277 4.69 -0.28 15.09
C ASN A 277 5.54 0.29 13.96
N TRP A 278 6.72 0.86 14.28
CA TRP A 278 7.68 1.30 13.26
C TRP A 278 8.17 0.15 12.40
N ALA A 279 8.49 -1.00 12.99
CA ALA A 279 8.96 -2.17 12.23
C ALA A 279 7.89 -2.65 11.24
N GLY A 280 6.63 -2.78 11.69
CA GLY A 280 5.50 -3.16 10.83
C GLY A 280 5.26 -2.17 9.71
N PHE A 281 5.38 -0.87 9.98
CA PHE A 281 5.26 0.18 8.97
C PHE A 281 6.38 0.11 7.92
N LEU A 282 7.64 0.02 8.34
CA LEU A 282 8.78 -0.07 7.42
C LEU A 282 8.71 -1.32 6.55
N MET A 283 8.21 -2.42 7.11
CA MET A 283 7.91 -3.64 6.37
C MET A 283 6.87 -3.38 5.29
N ALA A 284 5.71 -2.81 5.64
CA ALA A 284 4.66 -2.51 4.66
C ALA A 284 5.17 -1.60 3.53
N GLU A 285 5.95 -0.56 3.84
CA GLU A 285 6.55 0.33 2.84
C GLU A 285 7.51 -0.38 1.89
N ALA A 286 8.40 -1.23 2.43
CA ALA A 286 9.34 -1.99 1.62
C ALA A 286 8.61 -2.97 0.68
N LEU A 287 7.58 -3.66 1.17
CA LEU A 287 6.77 -4.60 0.39
C LEU A 287 5.93 -3.91 -0.70
N LEU A 288 5.41 -2.71 -0.43
CA LEU A 288 4.71 -1.90 -1.44
C LEU A 288 5.65 -1.56 -2.61
N SER A 289 6.91 -1.23 -2.32
CA SER A 289 7.92 -0.94 -3.33
C SER A 289 8.35 -2.17 -4.12
N THR A 290 8.55 -3.34 -3.49
CA THR A 290 8.92 -4.58 -4.22
C THR A 290 7.83 -4.98 -5.21
N ARG A 291 6.56 -4.94 -4.79
CA ARG A 291 5.41 -5.25 -5.64
C ARG A 291 5.33 -4.34 -6.86
N GLY A 292 5.43 -3.03 -6.66
CA GLY A 292 5.32 -2.05 -7.75
C GLY A 292 6.59 -1.90 -8.58
N ARG A 293 7.66 -2.65 -8.29
CA ARG A 293 9.03 -2.42 -8.80
C ARG A 293 9.45 -0.95 -8.68
N LYS A 294 9.04 -0.31 -7.58
CA LYS A 294 9.37 1.08 -7.26
C LYS A 294 10.62 1.10 -6.38
N PRO A 295 11.42 2.17 -6.41
CA PRO A 295 12.54 2.31 -5.48
C PRO A 295 12.09 2.15 -4.03
N ILE A 296 12.85 1.40 -3.23
CA ILE A 296 12.59 1.30 -1.79
C ILE A 296 13.13 2.57 -1.12
N SER A 297 12.25 3.28 -0.40
CA SER A 297 12.61 4.53 0.28
C SER A 297 13.21 4.31 1.67
N VAL A 298 13.11 3.08 2.19
CA VAL A 298 13.59 2.66 3.52
C VAL A 298 15.02 2.15 3.44
N THR A 299 15.88 2.61 4.35
CA THR A 299 17.28 2.20 4.45
C THR A 299 17.55 1.35 5.70
N PRO A 300 18.69 0.63 5.78
CA PRO A 300 19.09 -0.04 7.03
C PRO A 300 19.21 0.94 8.21
N GLY A 301 19.69 2.15 7.95
CA GLY A 301 19.79 3.22 8.95
C GLY A 301 18.43 3.62 9.52
N ASP A 302 17.38 3.66 8.70
CA ASP A 302 16.02 3.98 9.16
C ASP A 302 15.49 2.91 10.11
N GLN A 303 15.76 1.63 9.84
CA GLN A 303 15.34 0.55 10.75
C GLN A 303 16.00 0.69 12.12
N ILE A 304 17.31 0.96 12.15
CA ILE A 304 18.02 1.12 13.42
C ILE A 304 17.54 2.40 14.14
N LEU A 305 17.30 3.47 13.38
CA LEU A 305 16.85 4.75 13.89
C LEU A 305 15.46 4.66 14.54
N LEU A 306 14.52 3.94 13.93
CA LEU A 306 13.10 3.94 14.30
C LEU A 306 12.68 2.71 15.12
N CYS A 307 13.31 1.55 14.88
CA CYS A 307 13.02 0.29 15.56
C CYS A 307 14.06 -0.04 16.65
N GLY A 308 15.08 0.79 16.84
CA GLY A 308 16.17 0.51 17.78
C GLY A 308 17.13 -0.58 17.27
N PRO A 309 17.87 -1.27 18.16
CA PRO A 309 18.94 -2.17 17.75
C PRO A 309 18.42 -3.35 16.92
N GLU A 310 19.32 -3.84 16.06
CA GLU A 310 19.10 -5.01 15.22
C GLU A 310 18.68 -6.22 16.09
N PRO A 311 17.62 -6.94 15.69
CA PRO A 311 17.20 -8.14 16.39
C PRO A 311 18.20 -9.28 16.19
N ARG A 312 17.90 -10.44 16.79
CA ARG A 312 18.67 -11.67 16.56
C ARG A 312 18.65 -12.04 15.08
N SER A 313 19.69 -12.76 14.62
CA SER A 313 19.72 -13.35 13.28
C SER A 313 18.47 -14.21 13.01
N LEU A 314 18.15 -14.43 11.73
CA LEU A 314 16.93 -15.12 11.33
C LEU A 314 16.85 -16.55 11.89
N GLU A 315 17.97 -17.27 11.91
CA GLU A 315 18.09 -18.62 12.47
C GLU A 315 17.89 -18.63 13.99
N GLN A 316 18.52 -17.68 14.69
CA GLN A 316 18.34 -17.52 16.14
C GLN A 316 16.91 -17.11 16.49
N PHE A 317 16.26 -16.33 15.62
CA PHE A 317 14.88 -15.94 15.81
C PHE A 317 13.94 -17.14 15.63
N LEU A 318 14.13 -17.96 14.60
CA LEU A 318 13.39 -19.22 14.43
C LEU A 318 13.55 -20.14 15.66
N ALA A 319 14.79 -20.35 16.12
CA ALA A 319 15.05 -21.15 17.31
C ALA A 319 14.34 -20.61 18.56
N TRP A 320 14.29 -19.27 18.71
CA TRP A 320 13.57 -18.63 19.81
C TRP A 320 12.05 -18.79 19.71
N VAL A 321 11.47 -18.66 18.51
CA VAL A 321 10.03 -18.86 18.28
C VAL A 321 9.65 -20.31 18.60
N GLN A 322 10.45 -21.27 18.15
CA GLN A 322 10.27 -22.70 18.44
C GLN A 322 10.34 -22.99 19.93
N ALA A 323 11.37 -22.46 20.63
CA ALA A 323 11.51 -22.63 22.08
C ALA A 323 10.41 -21.90 22.89
N SER A 324 9.76 -20.90 22.29
CA SER A 324 8.69 -20.12 22.93
C SER A 324 7.29 -20.61 22.57
N ALA A 325 7.16 -21.62 21.69
CA ALA A 325 5.88 -22.14 21.21
C ALA A 325 5.00 -22.70 22.33
N GLU A 326 5.61 -23.22 23.40
CA GLU A 326 4.91 -23.79 24.56
C GLU A 326 4.33 -22.73 25.52
N LYS A 327 4.71 -21.46 25.38
CA LYS A 327 4.29 -20.40 26.31
C LYS A 327 2.85 -19.93 26.00
N PRO A 328 1.94 -19.89 26.99
CA PRO A 328 0.59 -19.38 26.80
C PRO A 328 0.54 -17.85 26.62
N GLY A 329 -0.60 -17.33 26.13
CA GLY A 329 -0.86 -15.91 25.83
C GLY A 329 -0.48 -15.41 24.42
N ALA A 330 -0.90 -14.19 24.08
CA ALA A 330 -0.54 -13.47 22.86
C ALA A 330 0.82 -12.75 22.94
N ARG A 331 1.41 -12.68 24.14
CA ARG A 331 2.67 -11.95 24.37
C ARG A 331 3.81 -12.40 23.43
N MET A 332 3.96 -13.70 23.22
CA MET A 332 4.98 -14.23 22.30
C MET A 332 4.79 -13.69 20.86
N LEU A 333 3.53 -13.61 20.40
CA LEU A 333 3.20 -13.07 19.08
C LEU A 333 3.61 -11.60 18.99
N PHE A 334 3.24 -10.78 19.99
CA PHE A 334 3.58 -9.36 20.01
C PHE A 334 5.09 -9.10 20.12
N ASP A 335 5.79 -9.88 20.95
CA ASP A 335 7.26 -9.82 21.09
C ASP A 335 7.98 -10.23 19.79
N SER A 336 7.33 -11.03 18.94
CA SER A 336 7.86 -11.48 17.65
C SER A 336 7.76 -10.44 16.55
N MET A 337 6.75 -9.55 16.60
CA MET A 337 6.40 -8.66 15.48
C MET A 337 7.56 -7.75 15.06
N LYS A 338 8.30 -7.18 16.01
CA LYS A 338 9.48 -6.36 15.70
C LYS A 338 10.50 -7.15 14.88
N SER A 339 10.90 -8.33 15.37
CA SER A 339 11.95 -9.14 14.74
C SER A 339 11.51 -9.66 13.38
N TYR A 340 10.26 -10.12 13.28
CA TYR A 340 9.68 -10.58 12.04
C TYR A 340 9.66 -9.47 10.98
N SER A 341 9.08 -8.30 11.31
CA SER A 341 8.99 -7.18 10.38
C SER A 341 10.35 -6.60 9.98
N PHE A 342 11.33 -6.60 10.89
CA PHE A 342 12.70 -6.21 10.57
C PHE A 342 13.32 -7.12 9.50
N HIS A 343 13.25 -8.44 9.68
CA HIS A 343 13.81 -9.40 8.73
C HIS A 343 13.10 -9.36 7.37
N VAL A 344 11.77 -9.22 7.36
CA VAL A 344 11.01 -9.06 6.10
C VAL A 344 11.41 -7.77 5.38
N THR A 345 11.57 -6.65 6.10
CA THR A 345 12.02 -5.38 5.52
C THR A 345 13.42 -5.51 4.90
N GLN A 346 14.33 -6.21 5.57
CA GLN A 346 15.65 -6.50 5.05
C GLN A 346 15.59 -7.34 3.77
N LEU A 347 14.84 -8.44 3.78
CA LEU A 347 14.69 -9.30 2.61
C LEU A 347 14.01 -8.60 1.43
N ALA A 348 13.07 -7.69 1.70
CA ALA A 348 12.45 -6.85 0.66
C ALA A 348 13.49 -5.96 -0.04
N ARG A 349 14.43 -5.37 0.72
CA ARG A 349 15.54 -4.59 0.15
C ARG A 349 16.50 -5.46 -0.63
N GLU A 350 16.93 -6.59 -0.06
CA GLU A 350 17.82 -7.53 -0.75
C GLU A 350 17.19 -8.00 -2.07
N LEU A 351 15.91 -8.38 -2.06
CA LEU A 351 15.17 -8.75 -3.26
C LEU A 351 15.21 -7.64 -4.33
N TRP A 352 14.99 -6.39 -3.94
CA TRP A 352 15.09 -5.25 -4.86
C TRP A 352 16.52 -5.09 -5.40
N GLU A 353 17.51 -5.04 -4.51
CA GLU A 353 18.90 -4.71 -4.82
C GLU A 353 19.63 -5.79 -5.61
N THR A 354 19.17 -7.05 -5.53
CA THR A 354 19.86 -8.19 -6.15
C THR A 354 19.06 -8.96 -7.19
N VAL A 355 17.74 -8.73 -7.32
CA VAL A 355 16.89 -9.50 -8.25
C VAL A 355 15.97 -8.61 -9.10
N ILE A 356 15.06 -7.87 -8.47
CA ILE A 356 13.91 -7.24 -9.17
C ILE A 356 14.14 -5.77 -9.57
N GLY A 357 15.16 -5.12 -9.02
CA GLY A 357 15.45 -3.70 -9.25
C GLY A 357 15.87 -3.40 -10.68
N ASP A 358 15.53 -2.20 -11.16
CA ASP A 358 15.73 -1.82 -12.56
C ASP A 358 17.20 -1.90 -12.99
N HIS A 359 18.13 -1.52 -12.12
CA HIS A 359 19.56 -1.62 -12.41
C HIS A 359 20.02 -3.07 -12.57
N VAL A 360 19.57 -3.96 -11.67
CA VAL A 360 19.90 -5.39 -11.70
C VAL A 360 19.35 -6.06 -12.96
N ARG A 361 18.25 -5.56 -13.51
CA ARG A 361 17.66 -6.07 -14.76
C ARG A 361 18.51 -5.84 -16.00
N LEU A 362 19.47 -4.93 -15.92
CA LEU A 362 20.43 -4.69 -16.99
C LEU A 362 21.59 -5.70 -16.99
N ALA A 363 21.74 -6.50 -15.93
CA ALA A 363 22.79 -7.48 -15.77
C ALA A 363 22.24 -8.92 -15.74
N PRO A 364 23.10 -9.94 -15.98
CA PRO A 364 22.79 -11.33 -15.68
C PRO A 364 22.40 -11.49 -14.21
N LEU A 365 21.39 -12.32 -13.94
CA LEU A 365 20.89 -12.55 -12.59
C LEU A 365 21.92 -13.35 -11.76
N PRO A 366 22.35 -12.88 -10.59
CA PRO A 366 23.21 -13.66 -9.71
C PRO A 366 22.42 -14.82 -9.06
N GLU A 367 22.64 -16.04 -9.55
CA GLU A 367 21.99 -17.26 -9.03
C GLU A 367 22.21 -17.44 -7.51
N SER A 368 23.38 -17.09 -6.99
CA SER A 368 23.68 -17.15 -5.55
C SER A 368 22.77 -16.25 -4.71
N ALA A 369 22.40 -15.07 -5.21
CA ALA A 369 21.49 -14.17 -4.51
C ALA A 369 20.06 -14.73 -4.48
N VAL A 370 19.63 -15.40 -5.56
CA VAL A 370 18.33 -16.08 -5.62
C VAL A 370 18.28 -17.25 -4.65
N ILE A 371 19.33 -18.08 -4.62
CA ILE A 371 19.43 -19.22 -3.70
C ILE A 371 19.38 -18.72 -2.25
N HIS A 372 20.15 -17.67 -1.93
CA HIS A 372 20.12 -17.04 -0.61
C HIS A 372 18.70 -16.58 -0.23
N LEU A 373 18.04 -15.80 -1.11
CA LEU A 373 16.68 -15.32 -0.87
C LEU A 373 15.68 -16.47 -0.68
N LEU A 374 15.77 -17.54 -1.47
CA LEU A 374 14.90 -18.72 -1.32
C LEU A 374 15.14 -19.42 0.03
N SER A 375 16.40 -19.57 0.46
CA SER A 375 16.73 -20.11 1.78
C SER A 375 16.19 -19.25 2.92
N SER A 376 16.36 -17.92 2.85
CA SER A 376 15.82 -16.99 3.85
C SER A 376 14.28 -16.99 3.86
N LEU A 377 13.64 -17.09 2.69
CA LEU A 377 12.18 -17.21 2.61
C LEU A 377 11.68 -18.52 3.22
N SER A 378 12.43 -19.62 3.10
CA SER A 378 12.08 -20.88 3.79
C SER A 378 12.14 -20.73 5.31
N LEU A 379 13.12 -19.98 5.84
CA LEU A 379 13.19 -19.67 7.27
C LEU A 379 12.05 -18.75 7.71
N ILE A 380 11.72 -17.71 6.93
CA ILE A 380 10.57 -16.83 7.20
C ILE A 380 9.26 -17.62 7.17
N HIS A 381 9.10 -18.56 6.24
CA HIS A 381 7.93 -19.41 6.19
C HIS A 381 7.83 -20.31 7.43
N ALA A 382 8.93 -20.93 7.87
CA ALA A 382 8.94 -21.72 9.10
C ALA A 382 8.55 -20.88 10.34
N ILE A 383 9.09 -19.66 10.45
CA ILE A 383 8.70 -18.71 11.51
C ILE A 383 7.21 -18.37 11.40
N HIS A 384 6.75 -18.02 10.20
CA HIS A 384 5.35 -17.72 9.92
C HIS A 384 4.45 -18.86 10.39
N THR A 385 4.73 -20.12 10.03
CA THR A 385 3.90 -21.27 10.41
C THR A 385 3.77 -21.40 11.94
N HIS A 386 4.85 -21.21 12.68
CA HIS A 386 4.80 -21.22 14.15
C HIS A 386 3.97 -20.07 14.72
N LEU A 387 4.11 -18.86 14.16
CA LEU A 387 3.33 -17.71 14.61
C LEU A 387 1.84 -17.83 14.25
N MET A 388 1.51 -18.36 13.07
CA MET A 388 0.12 -18.57 12.66
C MET A 388 -0.54 -19.72 13.45
N SER A 389 0.18 -20.79 13.74
CA SER A 389 -0.32 -21.83 14.67
C SER A 389 -0.66 -21.26 16.04
N ARG A 390 0.11 -20.25 16.50
CA ARG A 390 -0.20 -19.53 17.74
C ARG A 390 -1.46 -18.68 17.61
N VAL A 391 -1.63 -17.98 16.48
CA VAL A 391 -2.85 -17.23 16.17
C VAL A 391 -4.07 -18.15 16.21
N ASP A 392 -3.98 -19.33 15.60
CA ASP A 392 -5.08 -20.30 15.57
C ASP A 392 -5.47 -20.78 16.97
N ALA A 393 -4.49 -20.99 17.84
CA ALA A 393 -4.71 -21.35 19.24
C ALA A 393 -5.35 -20.22 20.06
N LEU A 394 -5.10 -18.96 19.68
CA LEU A 394 -5.64 -17.77 20.36
C LEU A 394 -7.00 -17.32 19.78
N CYS A 395 -7.32 -17.71 18.55
CA CYS A 395 -8.56 -17.39 17.85
C CYS A 395 -9.34 -18.65 17.43
N PRO A 396 -9.74 -19.52 18.39
CA PRO A 396 -10.37 -20.82 18.10
C PRO A 396 -11.74 -20.70 17.40
N ASP A 397 -12.43 -19.57 17.57
CA ASP A 397 -13.79 -19.32 17.01
C ASP A 397 -13.83 -19.03 15.51
N SER A 398 -12.73 -19.26 14.78
CA SER A 398 -12.71 -19.16 13.32
C SER A 398 -13.59 -20.21 12.62
N ARG A 399 -14.11 -21.20 13.37
CA ARG A 399 -15.05 -22.24 12.90
C ARG A 399 -16.51 -22.00 13.25
N SER A 400 -16.83 -21.09 14.19
CA SER A 400 -18.21 -20.70 14.44
C SER A 400 -18.60 -19.60 13.47
N ALA A 401 -19.60 -19.88 12.64
CA ALA A 401 -20.25 -18.96 11.71
C ALA A 401 -21.10 -17.88 12.44
N ASP A 402 -20.89 -17.66 13.74
CA ASP A 402 -21.45 -16.52 14.44
C ASP A 402 -20.76 -15.23 13.96
N ALA A 403 -21.32 -14.71 12.87
CA ALA A 403 -21.06 -13.41 12.30
C ALA A 403 -21.43 -12.25 13.24
N THR A 404 -21.77 -12.52 14.51
CA THR A 404 -22.26 -11.57 15.50
C THR A 404 -21.13 -10.93 16.33
N ALA A 405 -19.93 -11.53 16.38
CA ALA A 405 -18.77 -10.97 17.10
C ALA A 405 -18.05 -9.84 16.33
N PHE A 406 -18.71 -9.26 15.32
CA PHE A 406 -18.11 -8.30 14.39
C PHE A 406 -17.91 -6.91 14.97
N CYS A 407 -18.58 -6.54 16.06
CA CYS A 407 -18.57 -5.16 16.58
C CYS A 407 -19.11 -5.05 18.00
N ARG A 408 -18.31 -5.35 19.02
CA ARG A 408 -18.43 -4.56 20.25
C ARG A 408 -17.50 -3.37 20.12
N ASN A 409 -18.06 -2.18 20.34
CA ASN A 409 -17.40 -0.87 20.31
C ASN A 409 -16.33 -0.69 21.41
N ASP A 410 -15.81 -1.77 21.98
CA ASP A 410 -14.83 -1.67 23.04
C ASP A 410 -13.43 -1.48 22.47
N GLU A 411 -12.65 -0.77 23.26
CA GLU A 411 -11.22 -0.52 23.20
C GLU A 411 -10.40 -1.64 22.54
N TRP A 412 -9.24 -1.27 21.99
CA TRP A 412 -8.21 -2.17 21.44
C TRP A 412 -8.18 -3.55 22.12
N SER A 413 -8.94 -4.51 21.57
CA SER A 413 -9.05 -5.83 22.18
C SER A 413 -7.84 -6.67 21.80
N GLU A 414 -7.42 -7.56 22.71
CA GLU A 414 -6.33 -8.51 22.43
C GLU A 414 -6.61 -9.33 21.16
N ASP A 415 -7.88 -9.71 20.92
CA ASP A 415 -8.32 -10.40 19.70
C ASP A 415 -8.06 -9.55 18.43
N ARG A 416 -8.42 -8.26 18.43
CA ARG A 416 -8.16 -7.36 17.29
C ARG A 416 -6.66 -7.23 17.02
N ALA A 417 -5.85 -7.15 18.07
CA ALA A 417 -4.40 -7.06 17.96
C ALA A 417 -3.81 -8.36 17.38
N VAL A 418 -4.25 -9.53 17.85
CA VAL A 418 -3.84 -10.85 17.34
C VAL A 418 -4.18 -11.00 15.86
N ARG A 419 -5.41 -10.68 15.44
CA ARG A 419 -5.82 -10.74 14.03
C ARG A 419 -5.03 -9.79 13.14
N SER A 420 -4.73 -8.58 13.64
CA SER A 420 -3.90 -7.62 12.92
C SER A 420 -2.46 -8.11 12.76
N CYS A 421 -1.91 -8.77 13.79
CA CYS A 421 -0.60 -9.43 13.69
C CYS A 421 -0.61 -10.57 12.66
N ALA A 422 -1.64 -11.42 12.68
CA ALA A 422 -1.81 -12.51 11.72
C ALA A 422 -1.77 -12.01 10.27
N TYR A 423 -2.50 -10.93 9.99
CA TYR A 423 -2.46 -10.30 8.66
C TYR A 423 -1.09 -9.71 8.33
N GLY A 424 -0.45 -9.01 9.27
CA GLY A 424 0.90 -8.49 9.08
C GLY A 424 1.94 -9.60 8.78
N ILE A 425 1.84 -10.73 9.49
CA ILE A 425 2.69 -11.91 9.27
C ILE A 425 2.44 -12.50 7.88
N ALA A 426 1.18 -12.69 7.50
CA ALA A 426 0.84 -13.21 6.19
C ALA A 426 1.34 -12.30 5.06
N MET A 427 1.07 -11.00 5.17
CA MET A 427 1.51 -10.01 4.19
C MET A 427 3.04 -9.93 4.09
N GLY A 428 3.76 -10.17 5.19
CA GLY A 428 5.23 -10.22 5.19
C GLY A 428 5.79 -11.30 4.26
N PHE A 429 5.23 -12.51 4.32
CA PHE A 429 5.63 -13.62 3.46
C PHE A 429 5.11 -13.45 2.02
N VAL A 430 3.81 -13.16 1.89
CA VAL A 430 3.11 -12.96 0.61
C VAL A 430 3.75 -11.83 -0.21
N GLY A 431 4.14 -10.72 0.43
CA GLY A 431 4.72 -9.56 -0.26
C GLY A 431 6.11 -9.80 -0.86
N LEU A 432 6.83 -10.86 -0.49
CA LEU A 432 8.16 -11.17 -1.01
C LEU A 432 8.13 -12.23 -2.12
N VAL A 433 7.28 -13.25 -1.96
CA VAL A 433 7.35 -14.46 -2.77
C VAL A 433 6.85 -14.24 -4.20
N LEU A 434 5.70 -13.58 -4.38
CA LEU A 434 5.15 -13.37 -5.72
C LEU A 434 6.02 -12.46 -6.60
N PRO A 435 6.57 -11.32 -6.10
CA PRO A 435 7.52 -10.52 -6.88
C PRO A 435 8.77 -11.31 -7.30
N LEU A 436 9.32 -12.15 -6.42
CA LEU A 436 10.44 -13.03 -6.76
C LEU A 436 10.08 -14.00 -7.89
N TYR A 437 8.97 -14.74 -7.75
CA TYR A 437 8.50 -15.69 -8.76
C TYR A 437 8.28 -15.03 -10.12
N ARG A 438 7.64 -13.85 -10.16
CA ARG A 438 7.36 -13.13 -11.39
C ARG A 438 8.62 -12.69 -12.11
N GLU A 439 9.62 -12.18 -11.39
CA GLU A 439 10.89 -11.79 -12.01
C GLU A 439 11.66 -13.01 -12.52
N LEU A 440 11.71 -14.12 -11.76
CA LEU A 440 12.34 -15.35 -12.23
C LEU A 440 11.65 -15.89 -13.49
N SER A 441 10.32 -15.92 -13.50
CA SER A 441 9.53 -16.34 -14.66
C SER A 441 9.76 -15.44 -15.88
N TYR A 442 9.82 -14.13 -15.67
CA TYR A 442 10.15 -13.17 -16.71
C TYR A 442 11.53 -13.44 -17.31
N ARG A 443 12.54 -13.68 -16.48
CA ARG A 443 13.92 -13.98 -16.92
C ARG A 443 14.03 -15.31 -17.65
N VAL A 444 13.30 -16.35 -17.20
CA VAL A 444 13.19 -17.63 -17.93
C VAL A 444 12.58 -17.39 -19.31
N GLY A 445 11.52 -16.59 -19.41
CA GLY A 445 10.89 -16.21 -20.68
C GLY A 445 11.84 -15.46 -21.62
N LEU A 446 12.66 -14.54 -21.09
CA LEU A 446 13.69 -13.85 -21.89
C LEU A 446 14.72 -14.82 -22.47
N LEU A 447 15.18 -15.79 -21.68
CA LEU A 447 16.12 -16.81 -22.15
C LEU A 447 15.49 -17.78 -23.15
N ALA A 448 14.21 -18.09 -23.01
CA ALA A 448 13.47 -18.93 -23.96
C ALA A 448 13.27 -18.25 -25.32
N ASN A 449 13.14 -16.92 -25.33
CA ASN A 449 12.97 -16.12 -26.55
C ASN A 449 14.31 -15.72 -27.20
N ALA A 450 15.44 -15.93 -26.54
CA ALA A 450 16.76 -15.75 -27.14
C ALA A 450 16.98 -16.82 -28.24
N GLU A 451 17.55 -16.42 -29.39
CA GLU A 451 17.56 -17.18 -30.66
C GLU A 451 17.74 -18.71 -30.56
N PRO A 452 17.14 -19.50 -31.48
CA PRO A 452 17.19 -20.97 -31.49
C PRO A 452 18.59 -21.57 -31.69
N ARG A 453 19.63 -20.76 -31.92
CA ARG A 453 21.05 -21.15 -31.89
C ARG A 453 21.69 -20.93 -30.51
N ALA A 454 20.89 -20.98 -29.46
CA ALA A 454 21.36 -20.85 -28.08
C ALA A 454 22.52 -21.82 -27.82
N SER A 455 23.66 -21.29 -27.36
CA SER A 455 24.78 -22.13 -26.93
C SER A 455 24.36 -23.06 -25.80
N ALA A 456 25.05 -24.20 -25.62
CA ALA A 456 24.80 -25.12 -24.52
C ALA A 456 24.81 -24.42 -23.14
N SER A 457 25.60 -23.34 -23.01
CA SER A 457 25.63 -22.49 -21.81
C SER A 457 24.31 -21.76 -21.54
N VAL A 458 23.61 -21.29 -22.58
CA VAL A 458 22.31 -20.60 -22.44
C VAL A 458 21.22 -21.62 -22.09
N ALA A 459 21.27 -22.81 -22.69
CA ALA A 459 20.35 -23.89 -22.35
C ALA A 459 20.48 -24.32 -20.87
N LEU A 460 21.71 -24.51 -20.38
CA LEU A 460 21.97 -24.86 -18.97
C LEU A 460 21.59 -23.73 -18.00
N ALA A 461 21.82 -22.47 -18.37
CA ALA A 461 21.38 -21.33 -17.56
C ALA A 461 19.85 -21.26 -17.46
N ARG A 462 19.14 -21.51 -18.57
CA ARG A 462 17.68 -21.57 -18.61
C ARG A 462 17.13 -22.70 -17.73
N GLU A 463 17.74 -23.88 -17.77
CA GLU A 463 17.33 -25.02 -16.93
C GLU A 463 17.49 -24.71 -15.44
N ARG A 464 18.67 -24.21 -15.02
CA ARG A 464 18.93 -23.84 -13.63
C ARG A 464 17.98 -22.76 -13.13
N LEU A 465 17.77 -21.72 -13.94
CA LEU A 465 16.83 -20.65 -13.58
C LEU A 465 15.37 -21.15 -13.55
N GLY A 466 15.02 -22.10 -14.43
CA GLY A 466 13.72 -22.77 -14.43
C GLY A 466 13.47 -23.53 -13.13
N LEU A 467 14.47 -24.21 -12.57
CA LEU A 467 14.36 -24.87 -11.26
C LEU A 467 14.12 -23.87 -10.13
N LEU A 468 14.87 -22.76 -10.12
CA LEU A 468 14.68 -21.69 -9.12
C LEU A 468 13.29 -21.05 -9.25
N ALA A 469 12.81 -20.81 -10.47
CA ALA A 469 11.48 -20.28 -10.74
C ALA A 469 10.39 -21.27 -10.27
N ALA A 470 10.58 -22.57 -10.48
CA ALA A 470 9.66 -23.60 -10.00
C ALA A 470 9.60 -23.66 -8.47
N GLN A 471 10.74 -23.52 -7.78
CA GLN A 471 10.77 -23.43 -6.33
C GLN A 471 10.01 -22.19 -5.82
N ALA A 472 10.27 -21.01 -6.41
CA ALA A 472 9.54 -19.79 -6.06
C ALA A 472 8.03 -19.90 -6.35
N ARG A 473 7.64 -20.57 -7.45
CA ARG A 473 6.23 -20.87 -7.78
C ARG A 473 5.58 -21.73 -6.71
N GLY A 474 6.27 -22.77 -6.23
CA GLY A 474 5.79 -23.62 -5.13
C GLY A 474 5.53 -22.80 -3.85
N MET A 475 6.46 -21.91 -3.47
CA MET A 475 6.27 -21.00 -2.34
C MET A 475 5.12 -20.02 -2.58
N ALA A 476 4.92 -19.54 -3.82
CA ALA A 476 3.81 -18.66 -4.15
C ALA A 476 2.46 -19.37 -3.98
N GLY A 477 2.39 -20.66 -4.32
CA GLY A 477 1.23 -21.51 -4.05
C GLY A 477 0.93 -21.64 -2.55
N LEU A 478 1.94 -21.83 -1.70
CA LEU A 478 1.78 -21.81 -0.25
C LEU A 478 1.29 -20.43 0.24
N ALA A 479 1.84 -19.35 -0.30
CA ALA A 479 1.44 -17.99 0.05
C ALA A 479 -0.03 -17.67 -0.29
N VAL A 480 -0.63 -18.32 -1.30
CA VAL A 480 -2.08 -18.22 -1.57
C VAL A 480 -2.89 -18.72 -0.37
N HIS A 481 -2.52 -19.88 0.17
CA HIS A 481 -3.19 -20.46 1.33
C HIS A 481 -3.06 -19.56 2.56
N GLU A 482 -1.85 -19.08 2.85
CA GLU A 482 -1.61 -18.19 3.99
C GLU A 482 -2.36 -16.85 3.86
N LEU A 483 -2.46 -16.31 2.65
CA LEU A 483 -3.23 -15.10 2.38
C LEU A 483 -4.72 -15.34 2.61
N ALA A 484 -5.28 -16.43 2.07
CA ALA A 484 -6.68 -16.79 2.29
C ALA A 484 -6.97 -17.02 3.78
N HIS A 485 -6.07 -17.70 4.49
CA HIS A 485 -6.18 -17.91 5.92
C HIS A 485 -6.23 -16.59 6.70
N ALA A 486 -5.27 -15.70 6.48
CA ALA A 486 -5.23 -14.40 7.14
C ALA A 486 -6.44 -13.53 6.81
N VAL A 487 -6.94 -13.58 5.57
CA VAL A 487 -8.16 -12.88 5.16
C VAL A 487 -9.39 -13.41 5.91
N ARG A 488 -9.54 -14.73 6.11
CA ARG A 488 -10.63 -15.30 6.93
C ARG A 488 -10.57 -14.82 8.38
N LEU A 489 -9.37 -14.64 8.92
CA LEU A 489 -9.18 -14.11 10.27
C LEU A 489 -9.53 -12.62 10.37
N LEU A 490 -9.31 -11.85 9.29
CA LEU A 490 -9.67 -10.44 9.19
C LEU A 490 -11.17 -10.25 8.97
N ARG A 491 -11.94 -10.21 10.06
CA ARG A 491 -13.38 -9.90 10.01
C ARG A 491 -13.70 -8.39 9.81
N TRP A 492 -12.71 -7.48 9.74
CA TRP A 492 -12.92 -6.05 10.08
C TRP A 492 -12.40 -4.99 9.08
N TYR A 493 -11.69 -5.35 8.01
CA TYR A 493 -11.04 -4.34 7.16
C TYR A 493 -11.76 -4.13 5.82
N TYR A 494 -12.69 -3.18 5.82
CA TYR A 494 -13.21 -2.54 4.60
C TYR A 494 -12.22 -1.54 3.97
N ALA A 495 -11.07 -1.33 4.62
CA ALA A 495 -10.02 -0.45 4.11
C ALA A 495 -9.28 -1.18 2.96
N PRO A 496 -9.11 -0.53 1.78
CA PRO A 496 -8.53 -1.13 0.57
C PRO A 496 -7.00 -1.36 0.65
N ILE A 497 -6.48 -1.61 1.84
CA ILE A 497 -5.05 -1.75 2.07
C ILE A 497 -4.65 -3.09 1.47
N HIS A 498 -3.86 -3.02 0.40
CA HIS A 498 -3.41 -4.15 -0.41
C HIS A 498 -4.46 -4.81 -1.33
N GLY A 499 -5.55 -4.12 -1.72
CA GLY A 499 -6.50 -4.64 -2.72
C GLY A 499 -5.82 -5.09 -4.03
N HIS A 500 -4.79 -4.37 -4.46
CA HIS A 500 -3.95 -4.78 -5.59
C HIS A 500 -3.17 -6.09 -5.33
N THR A 501 -2.64 -6.31 -4.12
CA THR A 501 -1.93 -7.56 -3.78
C THR A 501 -2.90 -8.74 -3.80
N LEU A 502 -4.11 -8.56 -3.28
CA LEU A 502 -5.18 -9.55 -3.37
C LEU A 502 -5.50 -9.88 -4.83
N ALA A 503 -5.70 -8.87 -5.69
CA ALA A 503 -5.96 -9.08 -7.11
C ALA A 503 -4.80 -9.80 -7.83
N GLU A 504 -3.55 -9.50 -7.47
CA GLU A 504 -2.37 -10.15 -8.03
C GLU A 504 -2.27 -11.63 -7.65
N TYR A 505 -2.56 -11.95 -6.39
CA TYR A 505 -2.59 -13.33 -5.90
C TYR A 505 -3.81 -14.09 -6.41
N ALA A 506 -4.98 -13.45 -6.52
CA ALA A 506 -6.16 -14.10 -7.09
C ALA A 506 -5.94 -14.46 -8.57
N ARG A 507 -5.28 -13.58 -9.33
CA ARG A 507 -4.87 -13.87 -10.71
C ARG A 507 -3.90 -15.05 -10.78
N PHE A 508 -2.83 -15.01 -9.97
CA PHE A 508 -1.87 -16.10 -9.91
C PHE A 508 -2.54 -17.43 -9.54
N ALA A 509 -3.33 -17.45 -8.46
CA ALA A 509 -4.01 -18.65 -7.98
C ALA A 509 -4.99 -19.21 -9.00
N LEU A 510 -5.73 -18.35 -9.71
CA LEU A 510 -6.63 -18.76 -10.78
C LEU A 510 -5.87 -19.35 -11.97
N GLU A 511 -4.77 -18.73 -12.41
CA GLU A 511 -3.92 -19.26 -13.48
C GLU A 511 -3.33 -20.63 -13.11
N GLU A 512 -2.91 -20.81 -11.85
CA GLU A 512 -2.48 -22.11 -11.34
C GLU A 512 -3.63 -23.12 -11.39
N ALA A 513 -4.82 -22.72 -10.95
CA ALA A 513 -5.98 -23.60 -10.85
C ALA A 513 -6.54 -24.02 -12.23
N GLU A 514 -6.51 -23.13 -13.22
CA GLU A 514 -6.88 -23.43 -14.61
C GLU A 514 -5.88 -24.37 -15.30
N SER A 515 -4.63 -24.44 -14.81
CA SER A 515 -3.59 -25.30 -15.36
C SER A 515 -3.64 -26.76 -14.87
N VAL A 516 -4.45 -27.04 -13.84
CA VAL A 516 -4.55 -28.36 -13.21
C VAL A 516 -5.95 -28.95 -13.43
N PRO A 517 -6.08 -30.22 -13.88
CA PRO A 517 -7.37 -30.80 -14.24
C PRO A 517 -8.29 -31.11 -13.05
N VAL A 518 -7.73 -31.31 -11.85
CA VAL A 518 -8.49 -31.57 -10.62
C VAL A 518 -7.87 -30.75 -9.49
N LEU A 519 -8.67 -29.86 -8.90
CA LEU A 519 -8.24 -29.02 -7.79
C LEU A 519 -8.69 -29.62 -6.46
N GLU A 520 -7.82 -29.56 -5.46
CA GLU A 520 -8.17 -29.89 -4.08
C GLU A 520 -9.27 -28.94 -3.56
N PRO A 521 -10.29 -29.42 -2.82
CA PRO A 521 -11.39 -28.60 -2.29
C PRO A 521 -10.91 -27.40 -1.46
N GLU A 522 -9.81 -27.56 -0.72
CA GLU A 522 -9.19 -26.48 0.07
C GLU A 522 -8.74 -25.30 -0.81
N ARG A 523 -8.20 -25.58 -2.00
CA ARG A 523 -7.78 -24.53 -2.93
C ARG A 523 -8.97 -23.78 -3.53
N VAL A 524 -10.10 -24.47 -3.77
CA VAL A 524 -11.35 -23.83 -4.20
C VAL A 524 -11.85 -22.90 -3.08
N ARG A 525 -11.79 -23.33 -1.82
CA ARG A 525 -12.15 -22.51 -0.65
C ARG A 525 -11.23 -21.29 -0.51
N ASP A 526 -9.92 -21.44 -0.73
CA ASP A 526 -8.97 -20.33 -0.70
C ASP A 526 -9.25 -19.31 -1.81
N LEU A 527 -9.53 -19.78 -3.04
CA LEU A 527 -9.96 -18.93 -4.15
C LEU A 527 -11.27 -18.20 -3.85
N ALA A 528 -12.25 -18.89 -3.27
CA ALA A 528 -13.52 -18.30 -2.88
C ALA A 528 -13.35 -17.21 -1.81
N THR A 529 -12.46 -17.45 -0.84
CA THR A 529 -12.12 -16.48 0.19
C THR A 529 -11.48 -15.22 -0.42
N ILE A 530 -10.46 -15.39 -1.25
CA ILE A 530 -9.76 -14.28 -1.91
C ILE A 530 -10.73 -13.52 -2.83
N GLY A 531 -11.58 -14.23 -3.57
CA GLY A 531 -12.62 -13.65 -4.43
C GLY A 531 -13.63 -12.82 -3.64
N ALA A 532 -14.12 -13.34 -2.51
CA ALA A 532 -15.02 -12.61 -1.61
C ALA A 532 -14.38 -11.32 -1.09
N GLN A 533 -13.11 -11.38 -0.67
CA GLN A 533 -12.41 -10.18 -0.22
C GLN A 533 -12.10 -9.19 -1.36
N LEU A 534 -11.87 -9.67 -2.59
CA LEU A 534 -11.72 -8.78 -3.73
C LEU A 534 -13.04 -8.07 -4.06
N ARG A 535 -14.20 -8.70 -3.81
CA ARG A 535 -15.52 -8.03 -3.90
C ARG A 535 -15.70 -6.98 -2.81
N THR A 536 -15.27 -7.23 -1.58
CA THR A 536 -15.36 -6.23 -0.50
C THR A 536 -14.50 -4.99 -0.78
N VAL A 537 -13.39 -5.12 -1.50
CA VAL A 537 -12.63 -3.96 -2.03
C VAL A 537 -13.50 -3.10 -2.96
N GLY A 538 -14.45 -3.69 -3.67
CA GLY A 538 -15.42 -2.98 -4.51
C GLY A 538 -16.34 -2.05 -3.75
N TYR A 539 -16.56 -2.26 -2.45
CA TYR A 539 -17.24 -1.29 -1.61
C TYR A 539 -16.51 0.05 -1.59
N SER A 540 -15.18 0.03 -1.54
CA SER A 540 -14.33 1.20 -1.30
C SER A 540 -13.78 1.83 -2.58
N LEU A 541 -13.59 1.02 -3.62
CA LEU A 541 -12.97 1.45 -4.88
C LEU A 541 -13.96 1.39 -6.05
N ASP A 542 -13.79 2.31 -7.00
CA ASP A 542 -14.53 2.34 -8.26
C ASP A 542 -14.04 1.24 -9.22
N LEU A 543 -14.44 -0.01 -8.96
CA LEU A 543 -14.05 -1.15 -9.79
C LEU A 543 -14.66 -1.10 -11.20
N LEU A 544 -15.74 -0.35 -11.41
CA LEU A 544 -16.30 -0.11 -12.75
C LEU A 544 -15.32 0.62 -13.67
N SER A 545 -14.44 1.45 -13.10
CA SER A 545 -13.34 2.09 -13.80
C SER A 545 -12.09 1.20 -13.95
N ALA A 546 -12.12 -0.05 -13.48
CA ALA A 546 -11.00 -1.00 -13.47
C ALA A 546 -11.37 -2.34 -14.16
N PRO A 547 -11.48 -2.37 -15.50
CA PRO A 547 -12.02 -3.51 -16.25
C PRO A 547 -11.25 -4.81 -16.02
N ASP A 548 -9.93 -4.75 -15.85
CA ASP A 548 -9.09 -5.93 -15.59
C ASP A 548 -9.45 -6.64 -14.27
N THR A 549 -9.87 -5.86 -13.25
CA THR A 549 -10.25 -6.40 -11.95
C THR A 549 -11.63 -7.02 -11.99
N LEU A 550 -12.57 -6.40 -12.73
CA LEU A 550 -13.89 -6.98 -12.98
C LEU A 550 -13.81 -8.28 -13.77
N GLN A 551 -12.99 -8.30 -14.83
CA GLN A 551 -12.79 -9.51 -15.62
C GLN A 551 -12.20 -10.65 -14.76
N LEU A 552 -11.26 -10.32 -13.86
CA LEU A 552 -10.71 -11.27 -12.91
C LEU A 552 -11.79 -11.82 -11.96
N LEU A 553 -12.62 -10.96 -11.38
CA LEU A 553 -13.75 -11.37 -10.53
C LEU A 553 -14.71 -12.30 -11.27
N SER A 554 -15.15 -11.94 -12.46
CA SER A 554 -16.06 -12.78 -13.26
C SER A 554 -15.43 -14.11 -13.72
N ARG A 555 -14.10 -14.18 -13.85
CA ARG A 555 -13.39 -15.45 -14.11
C ARG A 555 -13.31 -16.31 -12.85
N LEU A 556 -12.98 -15.71 -11.71
CA LEU A 556 -12.95 -16.40 -10.41
C LEU A 556 -14.32 -17.01 -10.08
N GLU A 557 -15.39 -16.24 -10.23
CA GLU A 557 -16.76 -16.70 -9.95
C GLU A 557 -17.14 -17.90 -10.82
N ARG A 558 -16.95 -17.80 -12.14
CA ARG A 558 -17.22 -18.93 -13.05
C ARG A 558 -16.37 -20.16 -12.71
N TYR A 559 -15.11 -19.96 -12.32
CA TYR A 559 -14.23 -21.06 -11.92
C TYR A 559 -14.75 -21.72 -10.64
N ILE A 560 -15.08 -20.94 -9.62
CA ILE A 560 -15.62 -21.44 -8.35
C ILE A 560 -16.95 -22.18 -8.61
N ASP A 561 -17.89 -21.58 -9.33
CA ASP A 561 -19.21 -22.17 -9.60
C ASP A 561 -19.12 -23.52 -10.32
N SER A 562 -18.21 -23.64 -11.28
CA SER A 562 -17.98 -24.90 -12.02
C SER A 562 -17.33 -26.01 -11.19
N HIS A 563 -16.67 -25.67 -10.08
CA HIS A 563 -15.95 -26.61 -9.21
C HIS A 563 -16.59 -26.78 -7.83
N THR A 564 -17.73 -26.13 -7.57
CA THR A 564 -18.48 -26.24 -6.31
C THR A 564 -19.63 -27.29 -6.29
N PRO A 565 -19.94 -28.13 -7.31
CA PRO A 565 -21.14 -28.97 -7.21
C PRO A 565 -20.97 -30.14 -6.22
N ALA A 566 -21.89 -30.20 -5.24
CA ALA A 566 -22.13 -31.23 -4.20
C ALA A 566 -21.44 -31.10 -2.81
N MET A 567 -20.86 -29.94 -2.44
CA MET A 567 -20.60 -29.64 -1.01
C MET A 567 -21.77 -28.89 -0.32
N ALA A 568 -22.74 -28.41 -1.10
CA ALA A 568 -23.90 -27.69 -0.62
C ALA A 568 -25.05 -28.64 -0.27
N MET A 569 -24.95 -29.32 0.88
CA MET A 569 -26.15 -29.64 1.68
C MET A 569 -25.93 -29.47 3.19
N ASP A 570 -24.70 -29.47 3.72
CA ASP A 570 -24.47 -29.32 5.17
C ASP A 570 -23.83 -27.99 5.62
N GLU A 571 -23.01 -27.31 4.80
CA GLU A 571 -22.27 -26.09 5.26
C GLU A 571 -22.82 -24.74 4.74
N PHE A 572 -23.67 -24.74 3.70
CA PHE A 572 -24.20 -23.49 3.12
C PHE A 572 -25.63 -23.13 3.60
N VAL A 573 -26.39 -24.07 4.17
CA VAL A 573 -27.75 -23.81 4.68
C VAL A 573 -27.71 -23.08 6.03
N THR A 574 -26.64 -23.22 6.80
CA THR A 574 -26.42 -22.49 8.07
C THR A 574 -26.05 -21.02 7.89
N LEU A 575 -25.82 -20.53 6.66
CA LEU A 575 -25.64 -19.11 6.34
C LEU A 575 -26.88 -18.45 5.69
N GLY A 576 -27.98 -19.19 5.49
CA GLY A 576 -29.14 -18.71 4.73
C GLY A 576 -30.52 -19.02 5.31
N SER A 577 -30.63 -19.72 6.45
CA SER A 577 -31.92 -20.05 7.06
C SER A 577 -31.88 -19.81 8.57
N ALA A 578 -31.93 -18.52 8.95
CA ALA A 578 -32.58 -18.15 10.20
C ALA A 578 -34.03 -17.79 9.83
N ASP A 579 -34.95 -18.68 10.18
CA ASP A 579 -36.39 -18.53 9.95
C ASP A 579 -36.89 -17.16 10.43
N LEU A 580 -37.31 -16.33 9.47
CA LEU A 580 -38.18 -15.18 9.71
C LEU A 580 -39.58 -15.69 9.99
N THR A 581 -39.81 -16.21 11.20
CA THR A 581 -41.16 -16.34 11.75
C THR A 581 -41.37 -15.26 12.80
N SER A 582 -42.31 -14.37 12.49
CA SER A 582 -42.84 -13.35 13.39
C SER A 582 -43.37 -13.96 14.68
N PRO A 583 -43.08 -13.39 15.87
CA PRO A 583 -43.91 -13.61 17.03
C PRO A 583 -44.82 -12.39 17.22
N GLU A 584 -46.02 -12.47 16.67
CA GLU A 584 -47.18 -11.88 17.34
C GLU A 584 -47.52 -12.76 18.55
N GLY A 585 -47.66 -12.14 19.72
CA GLY A 585 -48.46 -12.70 20.81
C GLY A 585 -47.69 -13.04 22.10
N ASN A 586 -47.99 -12.23 23.12
CA ASN A 586 -48.10 -12.58 24.54
C ASN A 586 -47.08 -13.55 25.16
N ASN A 587 -46.29 -13.04 26.10
CA ASN A 587 -46.40 -13.52 27.49
C ASN A 587 -45.83 -12.49 28.47
N HIS A 588 -46.73 -12.01 29.34
CA HIS A 588 -46.39 -11.55 30.67
C HIS A 588 -45.77 -12.71 31.48
N SER A 589 -44.95 -12.35 32.49
CA SER A 589 -44.36 -13.20 33.53
C SER A 589 -43.00 -13.83 33.20
N GLU A 590 -41.93 -13.04 33.31
CA GLU A 590 -40.61 -13.54 33.71
C GLU A 590 -39.71 -12.39 34.22
N LEU A 591 -40.28 -11.52 35.07
CA LEU A 591 -39.60 -10.36 35.67
C LEU A 591 -39.52 -10.43 37.20
N GLU A 592 -39.65 -11.62 37.77
CA GLU A 592 -39.48 -11.87 39.20
C GLU A 592 -38.68 -13.17 39.39
N ARG A 593 -37.35 -13.07 39.30
CA ARG A 593 -36.35 -14.00 39.89
C ARG A 593 -34.97 -13.59 39.41
N LEU A 594 -34.43 -12.50 39.93
CA LEU A 594 -33.00 -12.20 39.98
C LEU A 594 -32.77 -11.02 40.95
N GLU A 595 -33.34 -11.14 42.15
CA GLU A 595 -32.94 -10.35 43.34
C GLU A 595 -32.35 -11.33 44.34
N ASP A 596 -31.03 -11.55 44.28
CA ASP A 596 -30.24 -12.07 45.41
C ASP A 596 -28.74 -12.10 45.06
N PHE A 597 -28.13 -10.93 44.83
CA PHE A 597 -26.69 -10.76 45.06
C PHE A 597 -26.41 -9.31 45.47
N GLY A 598 -26.26 -9.10 46.78
CA GLY A 598 -25.91 -7.82 47.37
C GLY A 598 -24.51 -7.35 46.96
N LEU A 599 -24.46 -6.23 46.25
CA LEU A 599 -23.26 -5.40 46.09
C LEU A 599 -23.62 -3.95 46.43
N PRO A 600 -22.75 -3.22 47.16
CA PRO A 600 -23.03 -1.87 47.65
C PRO A 600 -22.96 -0.82 46.53
N PRO A 601 -23.64 0.33 46.68
CA PRO A 601 -23.73 1.35 45.64
C PRO A 601 -22.43 2.15 45.55
N LEU A 602 -21.80 2.18 44.38
CA LEU A 602 -20.74 3.14 44.07
C LEU A 602 -21.37 4.33 43.35
N GLY A 603 -21.30 5.48 44.02
CA GLY A 603 -21.85 6.74 43.58
C GLY A 603 -21.13 7.30 42.35
N HIS A 604 -21.92 8.07 41.59
CA HIS A 604 -21.48 8.97 40.53
C HIS A 604 -20.46 10.01 41.03
N ASP A 605 -19.41 10.19 40.24
CA ASP A 605 -18.59 11.40 40.01
C ASP A 605 -17.11 11.06 39.94
N LEU A 606 -16.56 10.88 38.72
CA LEU A 606 -15.13 11.09 38.49
C LEU A 606 -14.90 11.79 37.15
N SER A 607 -14.37 13.00 37.29
CA SER A 607 -13.77 13.86 36.29
C SER A 607 -12.68 13.14 35.48
N TRP A 608 -12.69 13.36 34.16
CA TRP A 608 -11.58 13.01 33.28
C TRP A 608 -10.43 13.98 33.51
N THR A 609 -9.53 13.62 34.41
CA THR A 609 -8.19 14.24 34.55
C THR A 609 -7.12 13.22 34.19
N ASP A 610 -6.08 13.75 33.54
CA ASP A 610 -4.84 13.09 33.13
C ASP A 610 -4.35 11.98 34.08
N ASP A 611 -4.21 10.76 33.55
CA ASP A 611 -3.18 9.79 33.97
C ASP A 611 -3.17 8.57 33.03
N ILE A 612 -2.28 8.58 32.03
CA ILE A 612 -1.82 7.34 31.38
C ILE A 612 -0.77 6.74 32.31
N LEU A 613 -1.20 5.83 33.20
CA LEU A 613 -0.32 5.07 34.08
C LEU A 613 0.54 4.09 33.27
N LEU A 614 1.79 4.52 33.07
CA LEU A 614 2.98 3.68 32.98
C LEU A 614 3.04 2.70 34.15
N VAL A 615 2.90 1.40 33.88
CA VAL A 615 3.32 0.37 34.83
C VAL A 615 4.80 0.07 34.60
N THR A 616 5.66 0.69 35.40
CA THR A 616 7.06 0.28 35.59
C THR A 616 7.11 -0.90 36.57
N LEU A 617 7.77 -2.00 36.21
CA LEU A 617 8.21 -3.02 37.17
C LEU A 617 9.69 -2.75 37.53
N PRO A 618 10.07 -2.87 38.82
CA PRO A 618 11.46 -2.70 39.25
C PRO A 618 12.31 -3.93 38.91
N VAL A 619 13.62 -3.68 38.88
CA VAL A 619 14.76 -4.58 38.60
C VAL A 619 14.61 -5.99 39.15
#